data_AF-A0AA37S8C6-F1
#
_entry.id   AF-A0AA37S8C6-F1
#
_cell.length_a   1.000
_cell.length_b   1.000
_cell.length_c   1.000
_cell.angle_alpha   90.00
_cell.angle_beta   90.00
_cell.angle_gamma   90.00
#
_symmetry.space_group_name_H-M   'P 1'
#
loop_
_entity.id
_entity.type
_entity.pdbx_description
1 polymer ?
#
loop_
_entity_poly.entity_id
_entity_poly.type
_entity_poly.pdbx_seq_one_letter_code
_entity_poly.pdbx_strand_id
1 'polypeptide(L)'
;MKALFVIAAAVALSSCSDSMHSHMTDYSKSSYQSTGERIYLTGQSDSNSPIQAVGGHHHMQMHGGSCATCHGPDRQGGQRMWPWFWETAPALTAHALSGDHSGDGHHHETYDERSLKRAIVEGIRPDGEALDELMPRWQMSDRDLNALVHYLLEKTPHPHNDTDAHQD
;
A
#
# COMPACT_ATOMS: atom_id res chain seq x y z
N MET A 1 69.37 -26.46 50.90
CA MET A 1 68.47 -25.37 51.33
C MET A 1 68.66 -24.17 50.41
N LYS A 2 67.69 -23.94 49.50
CA LYS A 2 67.27 -22.64 48.92
C LYS A 2 66.37 -22.96 47.73
N ALA A 3 65.06 -22.89 47.95
CA ALA A 3 64.04 -22.98 46.91
C ALA A 3 64.02 -21.67 46.12
N LEU A 4 64.13 -21.74 44.79
CA LEU A 4 63.74 -20.65 43.90
C LEU A 4 62.31 -20.92 43.43
N PHE A 5 61.37 -20.14 43.94
CA PHE A 5 60.03 -20.03 43.38
C PHE A 5 60.06 -19.01 42.24
N VAL A 6 59.97 -19.47 41.00
CA VAL A 6 59.65 -18.60 39.86
C VAL A 6 58.13 -18.47 39.83
N ILE A 7 57.62 -17.30 40.22
CA ILE A 7 56.20 -16.96 40.14
C ILE A 7 55.89 -16.71 38.65
N ALA A 8 55.27 -17.69 37.99
CA ALA A 8 54.65 -17.48 36.70
C ALA A 8 53.35 -16.68 36.93
N ALA A 9 53.38 -15.38 36.61
CA ALA A 9 52.19 -14.54 36.61
C ALA A 9 51.28 -14.99 35.44
N ALA A 10 50.23 -15.74 35.77
CA ALA A 10 49.16 -16.05 34.83
C ALA A 10 48.36 -14.76 34.58
N VAL A 11 48.60 -14.12 33.43
CA VAL A 11 47.75 -13.05 32.92
C VAL A 11 46.43 -13.68 32.52
N ALA A 12 45.45 -13.62 33.41
CA ALA A 12 44.06 -13.95 33.08
C ALA A 12 43.51 -12.84 32.18
N LEU A 13 43.56 -13.07 30.86
CA LEU A 13 42.78 -12.29 29.91
C LEU A 13 41.30 -12.57 30.21
N SER A 14 40.67 -11.68 30.99
CA SER A 14 39.22 -11.65 31.13
C SER A 14 38.64 -11.31 29.76
N SER A 15 38.26 -12.35 29.02
CA SER A 15 37.44 -12.22 27.84
C SER A 15 36.05 -11.78 28.30
N CYS A 16 35.76 -10.47 28.18
CA CYS A 16 34.40 -9.99 28.21
C CYS A 16 33.70 -10.63 27.01
N SER A 17 32.95 -11.70 27.28
CA SER A 17 32.00 -12.24 26.31
C SER A 17 30.83 -11.27 26.29
N ASP A 18 31.02 -10.12 25.64
CA ASP A 18 29.91 -9.25 25.31
C ASP A 18 29.00 -10.05 24.38
N SER A 19 27.85 -10.38 24.94
CA SER A 19 26.77 -11.06 24.25
C SER A 19 26.36 -10.16 23.09
N MET A 20 26.85 -10.48 21.90
CA MET A 20 26.25 -10.09 20.63
C MET A 20 24.89 -10.80 20.52
N HIS A 21 23.94 -10.46 21.40
CA HIS A 21 22.53 -10.51 21.06
C HIS A 21 22.32 -9.36 20.10
N SER A 22 22.70 -9.58 18.86
CA SER A 22 22.12 -8.87 17.74
C SER A 22 20.62 -9.10 17.84
N HIS A 23 19.92 -8.11 18.41
CA HIS A 23 18.55 -7.83 18.07
C HIS A 23 18.55 -7.57 16.55
N MET A 24 18.57 -8.65 15.76
CA MET A 24 18.03 -8.64 14.41
C MET A 24 16.53 -8.47 14.59
N THR A 25 16.11 -7.25 14.90
CA THR A 25 14.77 -6.79 14.61
C THR A 25 14.66 -6.85 13.10
N ASP A 26 14.14 -7.98 12.63
CA ASP A 26 13.41 -8.21 11.40
C ASP A 26 13.38 -6.98 10.46
N TYR A 27 14.48 -6.76 9.73
CA TYR A 27 14.60 -5.72 8.71
C TYR A 27 13.95 -6.21 7.40
N SER A 28 12.82 -6.90 7.48
CA SER A 28 12.17 -7.55 6.32
C SER A 28 10.65 -7.49 6.37
N LYS A 29 10.12 -6.28 6.34
CA LYS A 29 8.89 -5.91 5.65
C LYS A 29 8.85 -4.39 5.67
N SER A 30 8.77 -3.75 4.51
CA SER A 30 8.19 -2.41 4.45
C SER A 30 6.84 -2.53 5.16
N SER A 31 6.72 -1.97 6.37
CA SER A 31 5.52 -2.12 7.18
C SER A 31 4.48 -1.15 6.66
N TYR A 32 3.68 -1.62 5.71
CA TYR A 32 2.44 -0.94 5.36
C TYR A 32 1.55 -0.85 6.62
N GLN A 33 0.99 0.32 6.88
CA GLN A 33 0.06 0.64 7.96
C GLN A 33 -1.26 -0.12 7.83
N SER A 34 -1.63 -0.52 6.62
CA SER A 34 -2.83 -1.32 6.35
C SER A 34 -2.71 -2.15 5.07
N THR A 35 -3.59 -3.15 4.92
CA THR A 35 -3.78 -3.89 3.66
C THR A 35 -4.09 -2.94 2.50
N GLY A 36 -4.93 -1.92 2.74
CA GLY A 36 -5.30 -0.93 1.73
C GLY A 36 -4.12 -0.11 1.23
N GLU A 37 -3.26 0.33 2.15
CA GLU A 37 -2.02 1.04 1.79
C GLU A 37 -1.07 0.13 0.99
N ARG A 38 -0.92 -1.15 1.38
CA ARG A 38 -0.09 -2.08 0.60
C ARG A 38 -0.62 -2.21 -0.82
N ILE A 39 -1.91 -2.47 -0.97
CA ILE A 39 -2.55 -2.60 -2.29
C ILE A 39 -2.33 -1.32 -3.09
N TYR A 40 -2.52 -0.16 -2.49
CA TYR A 40 -2.34 1.13 -3.14
C TYR A 40 -0.92 1.31 -3.70
N LEU A 41 0.09 0.99 -2.89
CA LEU A 41 1.49 1.21 -3.24
C LEU A 41 2.06 0.13 -4.16
N THR A 42 1.60 -1.12 -4.05
CA THR A 42 2.24 -2.26 -4.74
C THR A 42 1.34 -2.97 -5.74
N GLY A 43 0.03 -2.79 -5.69
CA GLY A 43 -0.92 -3.58 -6.46
C GLY A 43 -0.99 -5.05 -6.02
N GLN A 44 -0.63 -5.37 -4.77
CA GLN A 44 -0.59 -6.75 -4.26
C GLN A 44 -1.53 -6.98 -3.07
N SER A 45 -2.19 -8.14 -3.06
CA SER A 45 -3.03 -8.62 -1.97
C SER A 45 -2.22 -9.01 -0.73
N ASP A 46 -2.91 -9.36 0.37
CA ASP A 46 -2.28 -9.78 1.64
C ASP A 46 -1.41 -11.03 1.52
N SER A 47 -1.70 -11.87 0.52
CA SER A 47 -0.92 -13.05 0.16
C SER A 47 0.27 -12.75 -0.76
N ASN A 48 0.65 -11.47 -0.94
CA ASN A 48 1.66 -11.02 -1.91
C ASN A 48 1.35 -11.44 -3.36
N SER A 49 0.08 -11.69 -3.67
CA SER A 49 -0.35 -12.03 -5.03
C SER A 49 -0.65 -10.75 -5.80
N PRO A 50 -0.14 -10.57 -7.04
CA PRO A 50 -0.50 -9.43 -7.87
C PRO A 50 -2.01 -9.38 -8.10
N ILE A 51 -2.60 -8.20 -7.92
CA ILE A 51 -4.00 -7.96 -8.25
C ILE A 51 -4.11 -7.74 -9.76
N GLN A 52 -5.03 -8.45 -10.39
CA GLN A 52 -5.24 -8.32 -11.83
C GLN A 52 -5.96 -7.03 -12.16
N ALA A 53 -5.62 -6.45 -13.30
CA ALA A 53 -6.27 -5.25 -13.81
C ALA A 53 -6.55 -5.39 -15.31
N VAL A 54 -7.65 -4.80 -15.77
CA VAL A 54 -8.07 -4.78 -17.18
C VAL A 54 -8.04 -3.34 -17.69
N GLY A 55 -7.54 -3.15 -18.90
CA GLY A 55 -7.35 -1.82 -19.48
C GLY A 55 -6.10 -1.14 -18.92
N GLY A 56 -6.12 0.19 -18.82
CA GLY A 56 -4.93 0.98 -18.52
C GLY A 56 -3.95 1.05 -19.68
N HIS A 57 -2.84 1.75 -19.48
CA HIS A 57 -1.86 1.93 -20.54
C HIS A 57 -1.02 0.67 -20.81
N HIS A 58 -0.54 0.51 -22.05
CA HIS A 58 0.18 -0.71 -22.50
C HIS A 58 1.35 -1.11 -21.59
N HIS A 59 2.15 -0.14 -21.11
CA HIS A 59 3.27 -0.42 -20.21
C HIS A 59 2.80 -1.05 -18.89
N MET A 60 1.67 -0.63 -18.31
CA MET A 60 1.11 -1.26 -17.10
C MET A 60 0.60 -2.67 -17.39
N GLN A 61 0.02 -2.91 -18.56
CA GLN A 61 -0.42 -4.25 -18.95
C GLN A 61 0.77 -5.23 -19.09
N MET A 62 1.94 -4.72 -19.50
CA MET A 62 3.15 -5.52 -19.74
C MET A 62 4.02 -5.71 -18.49
N HIS A 63 4.14 -4.68 -17.66
CA HIS A 63 5.06 -4.66 -16.51
C HIS A 63 4.34 -4.68 -15.15
N GLY A 64 3.02 -4.68 -15.16
CA GLY A 64 2.21 -4.44 -13.97
C GLY A 64 2.31 -2.98 -13.51
N GLY A 65 1.76 -2.72 -12.33
CA GLY A 65 1.84 -1.44 -11.66
C GLY A 65 0.91 -1.40 -10.46
N SER A 66 0.78 -0.23 -9.85
CA SER A 66 -0.09 0.01 -8.70
C SER A 66 -0.87 1.30 -8.86
N CYS A 67 -1.79 1.57 -7.95
CA CYS A 67 -2.51 2.85 -7.93
C CYS A 67 -1.52 4.03 -7.85
N ALA A 68 -0.48 3.88 -7.02
CA ALA A 68 0.57 4.88 -6.83
C ALA A 68 1.40 5.16 -8.09
N THR A 69 1.44 4.26 -9.07
CA THR A 69 2.15 4.48 -10.34
C THR A 69 1.61 5.72 -11.07
N CYS A 70 0.29 5.93 -11.05
CA CYS A 70 -0.33 7.08 -11.70
C CYS A 70 -0.74 8.17 -10.69
N HIS A 71 -1.20 7.77 -9.50
CA HIS A 71 -1.71 8.70 -8.49
C HIS A 71 -0.65 9.18 -7.49
N GLY A 72 0.61 8.73 -7.63
CA GLY A 72 1.72 9.06 -6.75
C GLY A 72 1.65 8.33 -5.40
N PRO A 73 2.76 8.18 -4.66
CA PRO A 73 2.74 7.52 -3.34
C PRO A 73 1.87 8.25 -2.32
N ASP A 74 1.75 9.58 -2.43
CA ASP A 74 1.00 10.43 -1.51
C ASP A 74 -0.44 10.71 -1.96
N ARG A 75 -0.95 10.02 -2.99
CA ARG A 75 -2.29 10.23 -3.56
C ARG A 75 -2.54 11.61 -4.17
N GLN A 76 -1.50 12.40 -4.46
CA GLN A 76 -1.64 13.75 -5.02
C GLN A 76 -1.94 13.77 -6.53
N GLY A 77 -1.85 12.63 -7.22
CA GLY A 77 -2.00 12.58 -8.67
C GLY A 77 -0.77 13.08 -9.41
N GLY A 78 -0.97 13.45 -10.68
CA GLY A 78 0.00 14.22 -11.44
C GLY A 78 1.14 13.42 -12.08
N GLN A 79 1.22 12.10 -11.87
CA GLN A 79 2.24 11.30 -12.54
C GLN A 79 1.95 11.24 -14.04
N ARG A 80 2.96 11.57 -14.84
CA ARG A 80 2.89 11.54 -16.30
C ARG A 80 3.48 10.24 -16.79
N MET A 81 2.75 9.55 -17.65
CA MET A 81 3.15 8.25 -18.16
C MET A 81 3.67 8.37 -19.58
N TRP A 82 4.66 7.56 -19.95
CA TRP A 82 5.14 7.47 -21.32
C TRP A 82 4.24 6.54 -22.15
N PRO A 83 3.88 6.87 -23.41
CA PRO A 83 4.13 8.11 -24.14
C PRO A 83 3.07 9.23 -23.92
N TRP A 84 2.08 9.05 -23.05
CA TRP A 84 1.01 10.02 -22.78
C TRP A 84 1.41 11.13 -21.80
N PHE A 85 2.40 11.95 -22.19
CA PHE A 85 2.95 13.00 -21.31
C PHE A 85 1.98 14.16 -21.01
N TRP A 86 0.89 14.24 -21.79
CA TRP A 86 -0.14 15.28 -21.69
C TRP A 86 -1.30 14.88 -20.76
N GLU A 87 -1.39 13.61 -20.35
CA GLU A 87 -2.38 13.15 -19.39
C GLU A 87 -1.78 13.00 -18.00
N THR A 88 -2.56 13.30 -16.98
CA THR A 88 -2.19 13.11 -15.57
C THR A 88 -3.36 12.55 -14.80
N ALA A 89 -3.09 11.60 -13.91
CA ALA A 89 -4.12 11.09 -13.03
C ALA A 89 -4.51 12.14 -11.96
N PRO A 90 -5.80 12.21 -11.57
CA PRO A 90 -6.25 13.12 -10.53
C PRO A 90 -5.72 12.71 -9.15
N ALA A 91 -5.86 13.59 -8.16
CA ALA A 91 -5.59 13.23 -6.77
C ALA A 91 -6.64 12.23 -6.25
N LEU A 92 -6.22 11.36 -5.32
CA LEU A 92 -7.06 10.41 -4.58
C LEU A 92 -6.98 10.64 -3.07
N THR A 93 -6.66 11.86 -2.65
CA THR A 93 -6.75 12.23 -1.22
C THR A 93 -8.20 12.15 -0.77
N ALA A 94 -8.45 11.94 0.52
CA ALA A 94 -9.82 11.91 1.04
C ALA A 94 -10.57 13.20 0.67
N HIS A 95 -9.91 14.36 0.76
CA HIS A 95 -10.47 15.64 0.32
C HIS A 95 -10.84 15.68 -1.17
N ALA A 96 -10.00 15.15 -2.06
CA ALA A 96 -10.29 15.10 -3.49
C ALA A 96 -11.42 14.11 -3.84
N LEU A 97 -11.62 13.08 -3.03
CA LEU A 97 -12.67 12.09 -3.27
C LEU A 97 -14.02 12.54 -2.69
N SER A 98 -14.00 13.14 -1.50
CA SER A 98 -15.20 13.48 -0.74
C SER A 98 -15.51 14.98 -0.67
N GLY A 99 -14.72 15.81 -1.35
CA GLY A 99 -14.88 17.27 -1.37
C GLY A 99 -16.05 17.74 -2.23
N ASP A 100 -16.53 18.94 -1.95
CA ASP A 100 -17.39 19.68 -2.87
C ASP A 100 -16.51 20.43 -3.87
N HIS A 101 -16.47 19.94 -5.11
CA HIS A 101 -15.66 20.49 -6.20
C HIS A 101 -16.44 21.46 -7.10
N SER A 102 -17.50 22.08 -6.58
CA SER A 102 -18.36 22.98 -7.37
C SER A 102 -17.64 24.22 -7.95
N GLY A 103 -16.40 24.52 -7.56
CA GLY A 103 -15.69 25.75 -7.91
C GLY A 103 -14.28 25.63 -8.51
N ASP A 104 -13.71 24.44 -8.69
CA ASP A 104 -12.31 24.24 -9.13
C ASP A 104 -12.16 23.64 -10.53
N GLY A 105 -13.27 23.42 -11.24
CA GLY A 105 -13.27 22.84 -12.59
C GLY A 105 -13.10 21.32 -12.62
N HIS A 106 -12.96 20.67 -11.47
CA HIS A 106 -12.96 19.22 -11.33
C HIS A 106 -14.33 18.74 -10.85
N HIS A 107 -15.37 19.00 -11.65
CA HIS A 107 -16.74 18.58 -11.32
C HIS A 107 -16.87 17.06 -11.35
N HIS A 108 -16.92 16.45 -10.17
CA HIS A 108 -17.49 15.13 -9.98
C HIS A 108 -18.37 15.14 -8.73
N GLU A 109 -19.41 14.33 -8.74
CA GLU A 109 -20.15 14.01 -7.52
C GLU A 109 -19.22 13.38 -6.47
N THR A 110 -19.56 13.56 -5.19
CA THR A 110 -18.79 13.02 -4.06
C THR A 110 -18.69 11.50 -4.13
N TYR A 111 -17.49 10.96 -3.96
CA TYR A 111 -17.28 9.53 -3.80
C TYR A 111 -17.62 9.08 -2.38
N ASP A 112 -18.45 8.05 -2.28
CA ASP A 112 -18.69 7.27 -1.07
C ASP A 112 -18.09 5.87 -1.24
N GLU A 113 -18.23 5.00 -0.22
CA GLU A 113 -17.68 3.64 -0.30
C GLU A 113 -18.27 2.85 -1.47
N ARG A 114 -19.55 3.03 -1.81
CA ARG A 114 -20.21 2.28 -2.88
C ARG A 114 -19.77 2.78 -4.24
N SER A 115 -19.79 4.10 -4.46
CA SER A 115 -19.41 4.69 -5.73
C SER A 115 -17.90 4.55 -5.99
N LEU A 116 -17.06 4.60 -4.96
CA LEU A 116 -15.62 4.36 -5.13
C LEU A 116 -15.29 2.90 -5.47
N LYS A 117 -15.97 1.93 -4.85
CA LYS A 117 -15.85 0.51 -5.25
C LYS A 117 -16.22 0.31 -6.71
N ARG A 118 -17.34 0.91 -7.13
CA ARG A 118 -17.81 0.86 -8.51
C ARG A 118 -16.81 1.50 -9.48
N ALA A 119 -16.23 2.64 -9.11
CA ALA A 119 -15.19 3.28 -9.93
C ALA A 119 -13.95 2.40 -10.10
N ILE A 120 -13.50 1.71 -9.04
CA ILE A 120 -12.31 0.86 -9.10
C ILE A 120 -12.55 -0.42 -9.93
N VAL A 121 -13.72 -1.05 -9.79
CA VAL A 121 -14.02 -2.35 -10.41
C VAL A 121 -14.63 -2.21 -11.79
N GLU A 122 -15.57 -1.29 -11.96
CA GLU A 122 -16.34 -1.12 -13.20
C GLU A 122 -15.84 0.08 -14.02
N GLY A 123 -15.12 1.01 -13.39
CA GLY A 123 -14.72 2.26 -14.04
C GLY A 123 -15.87 3.21 -14.26
N ILE A 124 -16.83 3.25 -13.35
CA ILE A 124 -18.00 4.13 -13.41
C ILE A 124 -17.98 5.10 -12.22
N ARG A 125 -18.05 6.40 -12.53
CA ARG A 125 -18.06 7.50 -11.57
C ARG A 125 -19.39 7.57 -10.78
N PRO A 126 -19.50 8.44 -9.76
CA PRO A 126 -20.73 8.55 -8.98
C PRO A 126 -21.91 9.06 -9.83
N ASP A 127 -21.64 9.98 -10.76
CA ASP A 127 -22.59 10.53 -11.75
C ASP A 127 -22.99 9.56 -12.87
N GLY A 128 -22.41 8.35 -12.90
CA GLY A 128 -22.70 7.31 -13.88
C GLY A 128 -21.88 7.39 -15.17
N GLU A 129 -21.04 8.40 -15.36
CA GLU A 129 -20.13 8.44 -16.52
C GLU A 129 -18.97 7.45 -16.37
N ALA A 130 -18.40 7.04 -17.50
CA ALA A 130 -17.24 6.16 -17.52
C ALA A 130 -15.96 6.93 -17.16
N LEU A 131 -15.07 6.26 -16.42
CA LEU A 131 -13.68 6.68 -16.24
C LEU A 131 -12.89 6.47 -17.53
N ASP A 132 -11.86 7.30 -17.70
CA ASP A 132 -10.89 7.19 -18.78
C ASP A 132 -10.33 5.77 -18.89
N GLU A 133 -10.08 5.30 -20.12
CA GLU A 133 -9.56 3.95 -20.39
C GLU A 133 -8.15 3.74 -19.84
N LEU A 134 -7.39 4.82 -19.62
CA LEU A 134 -6.08 4.82 -18.96
C LEU A 134 -6.16 4.43 -17.49
N MET A 135 -7.32 4.61 -16.84
CA MET A 135 -7.55 4.09 -15.49
C MET A 135 -8.00 2.62 -15.58
N PRO A 136 -7.17 1.67 -15.12
CA PRO A 136 -7.51 0.25 -15.24
C PRO A 136 -8.61 -0.15 -14.25
N ARG A 137 -9.37 -1.18 -14.62
CA ARG A 137 -10.41 -1.80 -13.78
C ARG A 137 -9.79 -2.97 -13.02
N TRP A 138 -9.84 -2.91 -11.70
CA TRP A 138 -9.11 -3.85 -10.84
C TRP A 138 -10.00 -5.00 -10.38
N GLN A 139 -9.47 -6.22 -10.46
CA GLN A 139 -10.12 -7.46 -10.05
C GLN A 139 -9.47 -7.96 -8.77
N MET A 140 -10.15 -7.76 -7.64
CA MET A 140 -9.68 -8.16 -6.31
C MET A 140 -10.81 -8.72 -5.45
N SER A 141 -10.48 -9.34 -4.32
CA SER A 141 -11.49 -9.81 -3.36
C SER A 141 -12.23 -8.64 -2.72
N ASP A 142 -13.47 -8.87 -2.24
CA ASP A 142 -14.22 -7.84 -1.50
C ASP A 142 -13.44 -7.34 -0.28
N ARG A 143 -12.68 -8.21 0.39
CA ARG A 143 -11.84 -7.85 1.53
C ARG A 143 -10.75 -6.85 1.13
N ASP A 144 -10.04 -7.13 0.04
CA ASP A 144 -8.98 -6.25 -0.48
C ASP A 144 -9.55 -4.92 -0.96
N LEU A 145 -10.69 -4.97 -1.67
CA LEU A 145 -11.37 -3.77 -2.17
C LEU A 145 -11.86 -2.88 -1.03
N ASN A 146 -12.45 -3.47 0.01
CA ASN A 146 -12.88 -2.74 1.21
C ASN A 146 -11.68 -2.08 1.89
N ALA A 147 -10.57 -2.80 2.07
CA ALA A 147 -9.37 -2.27 2.69
C ALA A 147 -8.79 -1.09 1.89
N LEU A 148 -8.71 -1.21 0.56
CA LEU A 148 -8.26 -0.13 -0.32
C LEU A 148 -9.17 1.10 -0.23
N VAL A 149 -10.48 0.92 -0.28
CA VAL A 149 -11.46 2.02 -0.22
C VAL A 149 -11.43 2.71 1.15
N HIS A 150 -11.28 1.96 2.24
CA HIS A 150 -11.13 2.54 3.58
C HIS A 150 -9.85 3.35 3.71
N TYR A 151 -8.74 2.87 3.15
CA TYR A 151 -7.49 3.62 3.08
C TYR A 151 -7.65 4.93 2.29
N LEU A 152 -8.27 4.89 1.11
CA LEU A 152 -8.44 6.07 0.26
C LEU A 152 -9.34 7.13 0.89
N LEU A 153 -10.43 6.71 1.54
CA LEU A 153 -11.37 7.59 2.23
C LEU A 153 -10.93 7.97 3.65
N GLU A 154 -9.73 7.55 4.08
CA GLU A 154 -9.20 7.76 5.43
C GLU A 154 -10.17 7.30 6.54
N LYS A 155 -10.93 6.25 6.26
CA LYS A 155 -11.81 5.62 7.24
C LYS A 155 -10.97 4.75 8.15
N THR A 156 -11.19 4.88 9.46
CA THR A 156 -10.62 3.94 10.43
C THR A 156 -11.10 2.52 10.09
N PRO A 157 -10.21 1.52 9.99
CA PRO A 157 -10.63 0.14 9.76
C PRO A 157 -11.64 -0.27 10.81
N HIS A 158 -12.79 -0.79 10.39
CA HIS A 158 -13.73 -1.39 11.32
C HIS A 158 -13.05 -2.64 11.92
N PRO A 159 -12.97 -2.80 13.25
CA PRO A 159 -12.38 -4.01 13.83
C PRO A 159 -13.18 -5.23 13.36
N HIS A 160 -12.53 -6.10 12.60
CA HIS A 160 -13.08 -7.41 12.24
C HIS A 160 -13.04 -8.28 13.50
N ASN A 161 -14.22 -8.66 14.00
CA ASN A 161 -14.32 -9.66 15.04
C ASN A 161 -14.28 -11.03 14.38
N ASP A 162 -13.14 -11.72 14.46
CA ASP A 162 -12.92 -13.06 13.90
C ASP A 162 -13.67 -14.13 14.72
N THR A 163 -14.98 -14.00 14.90
CA THR A 163 -15.81 -14.97 15.64
C THR A 163 -16.84 -15.70 14.78
N ASP A 164 -17.10 -15.25 13.55
CA ASP A 164 -18.22 -15.81 12.75
C ASP A 164 -17.81 -16.80 11.65
N ALA A 165 -16.56 -17.27 11.66
CA ALA A 165 -16.14 -18.38 10.83
C ALA A 165 -15.84 -19.59 11.71
N HIS A 166 -16.89 -20.21 12.29
CA HIS A 166 -17.00 -21.63 12.66
C HIS A 166 -18.40 -21.87 13.26
N GLN A 167 -19.43 -21.92 12.42
CA GLN A 167 -20.71 -22.58 12.70
C GLN A 167 -21.47 -22.76 11.38
N ASP A 168 -21.26 -23.94 10.78
CA ASP A 168 -22.27 -24.87 10.24
C ASP A 168 -21.69 -25.79 9.15
#